data_AF-A0A937NQF9-F1
#
_entry.id   AF-A0A937NQF9-F1
#
_cell.length_a   1.000
_cell.length_b   1.000
_cell.length_c   1.000
_cell.angle_alpha   90.00
_cell.angle_beta   90.00
_cell.angle_gamma   90.00
#
_symmetry.space_group_name_H-M   'P 1'
#
loop_
_entity.id
_entity.type
_entity.pdbx_description
1 polymer ?
#
loop_
_entity_poly.entity_id
_entity_poly.type
_entity_poly.pdbx_seq_one_letter_code
_entity_poly.pdbx_strand_id
1 'polypeptide(L)'
;MIRQNLGLGRQVLRAIRDPMAFKQKYLAEEEQLRRDLALEMETRDEFSTREFATRTMRRMIAYTQVFMPTLVAAIIARSRIKKLFKDDDPEIRDQLIYLERALPHNVTIKMGLAMYHLARFEEISACASGEEFASKLKARAFSPEFLEAWDAFMNAYGCRSPMEMDPAAPRFYERLPLFYEQLRTMADNTDAEQNPQAIYERATAEREAAYDALLQVAERKGKRKAKQFARDYVTWVDLGGYRETPKYYISLLTDMFRRRVLEIARSLVDAGRLDHPEQVFDLHIDDLDRGLA
;
A
#
# COMPACT_ATOMS: atom_id res chain seq x y z
N MET A 1 20.70 11.41 -18.76
CA MET A 1 19.31 11.91 -18.60
C MET A 1 18.44 11.76 -19.86
N ILE A 2 18.86 12.19 -21.06
CA ILE A 2 18.03 12.15 -22.29
C ILE A 2 17.69 10.71 -22.78
N ARG A 3 18.62 9.75 -22.69
CA ARG A 3 18.36 8.34 -23.06
C ARG A 3 17.39 7.60 -22.11
N GLN A 4 17.33 7.98 -20.83
CA GLN A 4 16.38 7.41 -19.87
C GLN A 4 14.94 7.92 -20.12
N ASN A 5 14.78 9.18 -20.55
CA ASN A 5 13.48 9.79 -20.82
C ASN A 5 12.75 9.19 -22.04
N LEU A 6 13.49 8.77 -23.08
CA LEU A 6 12.93 8.03 -24.22
C LEU A 6 12.36 6.65 -23.81
N GLY A 7 12.94 6.04 -22.77
CA GLY A 7 12.45 4.79 -22.20
C GLY A 7 11.10 4.95 -21.51
N LEU A 8 10.95 5.99 -20.67
CA LEU A 8 9.71 6.27 -19.94
C LEU A 8 8.53 6.52 -20.90
N GLY A 9 8.70 7.39 -21.89
CA GLY A 9 7.65 7.68 -22.88
C GLY A 9 7.20 6.43 -23.65
N ARG A 10 8.15 5.55 -24.01
CA ARG A 10 7.84 4.27 -24.67
C ARG A 10 7.06 3.32 -23.76
N GLN A 11 7.40 3.24 -22.47
CA GLN A 11 6.65 2.41 -21.51
C GLN A 11 5.24 2.97 -21.26
N VAL A 12 5.08 4.30 -21.15
CA VAL A 12 3.76 4.93 -21.03
C VAL A 12 2.89 4.62 -22.25
N LEU A 13 3.44 4.72 -23.46
CA LEU A 13 2.72 4.37 -24.69
C LEU A 13 2.30 2.90 -24.71
N ARG A 14 3.14 1.99 -24.21
CA ARG A 14 2.80 0.56 -24.07
C ARG A 14 1.65 0.37 -23.07
N ALA A 15 1.74 1.00 -21.90
CA ALA A 15 0.70 0.95 -20.87
C ALA A 15 -0.66 1.47 -21.36
N ILE A 16 -0.68 2.52 -22.18
CA ILE A 16 -1.92 3.05 -22.78
C ILE A 16 -2.44 2.15 -23.90
N ARG A 17 -1.56 1.55 -24.71
CA ARG A 17 -1.95 0.74 -25.87
C ARG A 17 -2.49 -0.62 -25.45
N ASP A 18 -1.90 -1.22 -24.42
CA ASP A 18 -2.27 -2.53 -23.88
C ASP A 18 -2.11 -2.51 -22.35
N PRO A 19 -3.12 -1.97 -21.63
CA PRO A 19 -3.06 -1.85 -20.17
C PRO A 19 -3.02 -3.21 -19.48
N MET A 20 -3.64 -4.24 -20.05
CA MET A 20 -3.67 -5.58 -19.46
C MET A 20 -2.29 -6.24 -19.52
N ALA A 21 -1.62 -6.23 -20.69
CA ALA A 21 -0.26 -6.76 -20.79
C ALA A 21 0.73 -5.96 -19.92
N PHE A 22 0.55 -4.62 -19.85
CA PHE A 22 1.40 -3.79 -19.00
C PHE A 22 1.18 -4.04 -17.51
N LYS A 23 -0.07 -4.28 -17.07
CA LYS A 23 -0.41 -4.69 -15.71
C LYS A 23 0.30 -5.99 -15.33
N GLN A 24 0.31 -6.99 -16.22
CA GLN A 24 1.03 -8.25 -15.97
C GLN A 24 2.53 -8.02 -15.80
N LYS A 25 3.14 -7.18 -16.64
CA LYS A 25 4.54 -6.76 -16.45
C LYS A 25 4.74 -6.07 -15.09
N TYR A 26 3.88 -5.12 -14.74
CA TYR A 26 3.95 -4.41 -13.47
C TYR A 26 3.88 -5.37 -12.28
N LEU A 27 2.95 -6.34 -12.30
CA LEU A 27 2.81 -7.34 -11.24
C LEU A 27 4.03 -8.26 -11.15
N ALA A 28 4.62 -8.66 -12.27
CA ALA A 28 5.84 -9.47 -12.27
C ALA A 28 7.03 -8.71 -11.66
N GLU A 29 7.15 -7.42 -11.95
CA GLU A 29 8.22 -6.54 -11.42
C GLU A 29 7.98 -6.21 -9.93
N GLU A 30 6.72 -6.06 -9.52
CA GLU A 30 6.34 -5.94 -8.11
C GLU A 30 6.73 -7.20 -7.32
N GLU A 31 6.46 -8.38 -7.88
CA GLU A 31 6.83 -9.64 -7.26
C GLU A 31 8.35 -9.84 -7.22
N GLN A 32 9.06 -9.42 -8.27
CA GLN A 32 10.51 -9.42 -8.26
C GLN A 32 11.07 -8.46 -7.19
N LEU A 33 10.49 -7.27 -7.02
CA LEU A 33 10.87 -6.35 -5.96
C LEU A 33 10.72 -7.01 -4.58
N ARG A 34 9.60 -7.70 -4.31
CA ARG A 34 9.41 -8.41 -3.03
C ARG A 34 10.50 -9.46 -2.79
N ARG A 35 10.83 -10.27 -3.80
CA ARG A 35 11.90 -11.27 -3.71
C ARG A 35 13.27 -10.62 -3.47
N ASP A 36 13.58 -9.56 -4.21
CA ASP A 36 14.83 -8.82 -4.05
C ASP A 36 14.94 -8.24 -2.62
N LEU A 37 13.89 -7.60 -2.11
CA LEU A 37 13.86 -7.04 -0.76
C LEU A 37 13.98 -8.12 0.33
N ALA A 38 13.34 -9.27 0.15
CA ALA A 38 13.49 -10.41 1.05
C ALA A 38 14.95 -10.88 1.10
N LEU A 39 15.60 -11.00 -0.07
CA LEU A 39 17.02 -11.36 -0.14
C LEU A 39 17.94 -10.31 0.50
N GLU A 40 17.67 -9.01 0.30
CA GLU A 40 18.44 -7.95 0.99
C GLU A 40 18.30 -8.09 2.52
N MET A 41 17.12 -8.48 3.03
CA MET A 41 16.91 -8.72 4.46
C MET A 41 17.61 -10.00 4.97
N GLU A 42 17.60 -11.07 4.18
CA GLU A 42 18.30 -12.32 4.52
C GLU A 42 19.82 -12.10 4.60
N THR A 43 20.38 -11.32 3.67
CA THR A 43 21.82 -11.02 3.56
C THR A 43 22.24 -9.76 4.31
N ARG A 44 21.36 -9.19 5.17
CA ARG A 44 21.59 -7.89 5.83
C ARG A 44 22.85 -7.81 6.70
N ASP A 45 23.35 -8.96 7.16
CA ASP A 45 24.56 -9.06 7.98
C ASP A 45 25.86 -8.96 7.17
N GLU A 46 25.79 -9.10 5.84
CA GLU A 46 26.95 -9.00 4.94
C GLU A 46 27.35 -7.54 4.64
N PHE A 47 26.51 -6.58 5.03
CA PHE A 47 26.64 -5.17 4.65
C PHE A 47 26.63 -4.25 5.86
N SER A 48 27.24 -3.07 5.72
CA SER A 48 27.06 -1.97 6.68
C SER A 48 25.61 -1.50 6.69
N THR A 49 25.20 -0.79 7.74
CA THR A 49 23.84 -0.26 7.85
C THR A 49 23.53 0.70 6.69
N ARG A 50 24.48 1.58 6.35
CA ARG A 50 24.38 2.48 5.19
C ARG A 50 24.26 1.72 3.89
N GLU A 51 25.06 0.67 3.70
CA GLU A 51 25.02 -0.11 2.47
C GLU A 51 23.67 -0.84 2.33
N PHE A 52 23.17 -1.46 3.39
CA PHE A 52 21.84 -2.08 3.41
C PHE A 52 20.72 -1.09 3.04
N ALA A 53 20.70 0.10 3.65
CA ALA A 53 19.73 1.15 3.34
C ALA A 53 19.84 1.63 1.87
N THR A 54 21.08 1.75 1.37
CA THR A 54 21.33 2.17 -0.02
C THR A 54 20.86 1.11 -1.01
N ARG A 55 21.08 -0.18 -0.71
CA ARG A 55 20.72 -1.31 -1.58
C ARG A 55 19.21 -1.45 -1.69
N THR A 56 18.49 -1.47 -0.56
CA THR A 56 17.02 -1.51 -0.54
C THR A 56 16.41 -0.32 -1.29
N MET A 57 16.94 0.90 -1.10
CA MET A 57 16.49 2.08 -1.84
C MET A 57 16.77 1.98 -3.35
N ARG A 58 17.90 1.39 -3.76
CA ARG A 58 18.19 1.14 -5.19
C ARG A 58 17.17 0.18 -5.81
N ARG A 59 16.71 -0.85 -5.09
CA ARG A 59 15.63 -1.75 -5.56
C ARG A 59 14.34 -0.98 -5.79
N MET A 60 13.98 -0.10 -4.84
CA MET A 60 12.82 0.77 -4.98
C MET A 60 12.94 1.73 -6.17
N ILE A 61 14.11 2.34 -6.38
CA ILE A 61 14.37 3.22 -7.54
C ILE A 61 14.23 2.44 -8.86
N ALA A 62 14.75 1.21 -8.94
CA ALA A 62 14.57 0.37 -10.12
C ALA A 62 13.08 0.09 -10.39
N TYR A 63 12.32 -0.24 -9.34
CA TYR A 63 10.88 -0.45 -9.43
C TYR A 63 10.11 0.80 -9.91
N THR A 64 10.56 2.01 -9.58
CA THR A 64 9.93 3.25 -10.09
C THR A 64 9.90 3.33 -11.62
N GLN A 65 10.83 2.64 -12.31
CA GLN A 65 10.86 2.62 -13.78
C GLN A 65 9.65 1.90 -14.40
N VAL A 66 9.00 1.01 -13.65
CA VAL A 66 7.80 0.29 -14.08
C VAL A 66 6.54 0.89 -13.46
N PHE A 67 6.62 1.33 -12.20
CA PHE A 67 5.53 2.03 -11.53
C PHE A 67 5.16 3.36 -12.20
N MET A 68 6.14 4.21 -12.54
CA MET A 68 5.86 5.54 -13.11
C MET A 68 5.05 5.48 -14.41
N PRO A 69 5.38 4.61 -15.38
CA PRO A 69 4.51 4.37 -16.54
C PRO A 69 3.08 3.97 -16.21
N THR A 70 2.88 3.08 -15.22
CA THR A 70 1.54 2.65 -14.75
C THR A 70 0.75 3.86 -14.27
N LEU A 71 1.34 4.67 -13.39
CA LEU A 71 0.69 5.86 -12.84
C LEU A 71 0.38 6.89 -13.94
N VAL A 72 1.35 7.19 -14.81
CA VAL A 72 1.17 8.18 -15.87
C VAL A 72 0.11 7.73 -16.88
N ALA A 73 0.06 6.45 -17.23
CA ALA A 73 -0.99 5.90 -18.10
C ALA A 73 -2.38 6.06 -17.48
N ALA A 74 -2.54 5.75 -16.19
CA ALA A 74 -3.79 5.95 -15.46
C ALA A 74 -4.20 7.44 -15.43
N ILE A 75 -3.25 8.35 -15.18
CA ILE A 75 -3.51 9.81 -15.18
C ILE A 75 -3.94 10.29 -16.57
N ILE A 76 -3.27 9.84 -17.63
CA ILE A 76 -3.63 10.19 -19.01
C ILE A 76 -5.02 9.67 -19.36
N ALA A 77 -5.33 8.42 -18.99
CA ALA A 77 -6.65 7.84 -19.21
C ALA A 77 -7.74 8.65 -18.49
N ARG A 78 -7.54 8.96 -17.20
CA ARG A 78 -8.42 9.83 -16.41
C ARG A 78 -8.61 11.20 -17.07
N SER A 79 -7.52 11.81 -17.54
CA SER A 79 -7.57 13.13 -18.21
C SER A 79 -8.36 13.07 -19.53
N ARG A 80 -8.21 12.01 -20.32
CA ARG A 80 -8.96 11.81 -21.56
C ARG A 80 -10.45 11.59 -21.30
N ILE A 81 -10.80 10.83 -20.27
CA ILE A 81 -12.19 10.69 -19.81
C ILE A 81 -12.76 12.06 -19.45
N LYS A 82 -12.09 12.84 -18.58
CA LYS A 82 -12.56 14.18 -18.21
C LYS A 82 -12.70 15.11 -19.42
N LYS A 83 -11.75 15.06 -20.36
CA LYS A 83 -11.78 15.85 -21.60
C LYS A 83 -12.92 15.45 -22.53
N LEU A 84 -13.32 14.17 -22.54
CA LEU A 84 -14.41 13.68 -23.38
C LEU A 84 -15.76 14.30 -23.01
N PHE A 85 -15.97 14.53 -21.70
CA PHE A 85 -17.24 15.03 -21.15
C PHE A 85 -17.21 16.51 -20.74
N LYS A 86 -16.14 17.25 -21.10
CA LYS A 86 -15.91 18.62 -20.60
C LYS A 86 -17.00 19.63 -21.00
N ASP A 87 -17.66 19.41 -22.14
CA ASP A 87 -18.68 20.29 -22.71
C ASP A 87 -20.10 19.74 -22.49
N ASP A 88 -20.26 18.68 -21.68
CA ASP A 88 -21.57 18.14 -21.31
C ASP A 88 -22.19 18.87 -20.11
N ASP A 89 -23.48 18.64 -19.92
CA ASP A 89 -24.26 19.20 -18.82
C ASP A 89 -23.60 18.91 -17.45
N PRO A 90 -23.75 19.82 -16.46
CA PRO A 90 -23.19 19.64 -15.13
C PRO A 90 -23.50 18.27 -14.51
N GLU A 91 -24.74 17.79 -14.63
CA GLU A 91 -25.17 16.50 -14.09
C GLU A 91 -24.35 15.31 -14.64
N ILE A 92 -23.97 15.35 -15.92
CA ILE A 92 -23.11 14.33 -16.54
C ILE A 92 -21.67 14.46 -16.05
N ARG A 93 -21.17 15.68 -15.88
CA ARG A 93 -19.81 15.92 -15.38
C ARG A 93 -19.66 15.49 -13.93
N ASP A 94 -20.70 15.64 -13.13
CA ASP A 94 -20.71 15.20 -11.73
C ASP A 94 -20.58 13.68 -11.61
N GLN A 95 -21.05 12.91 -12.60
CA GLN A 95 -20.87 11.45 -12.62
C GLN A 95 -19.38 11.02 -12.66
N LEU A 96 -18.48 11.87 -13.16
CA LEU A 96 -17.06 11.56 -13.30
C LEU A 96 -16.36 11.28 -11.97
N ILE A 97 -16.87 11.84 -10.85
CA ILE A 97 -16.27 11.63 -9.53
C ILE A 97 -16.42 10.18 -9.08
N TYR A 98 -17.52 9.51 -9.46
CA TYR A 98 -17.79 8.12 -9.06
C TYR A 98 -16.84 7.14 -9.76
N LEU A 99 -16.35 7.48 -10.96
CA LEU A 99 -15.33 6.67 -11.64
C LEU A 99 -14.02 6.54 -10.85
N GLU A 100 -13.74 7.46 -9.92
CA GLU A 100 -12.52 7.44 -9.10
C GLU A 100 -12.68 6.66 -7.77
N ARG A 101 -13.89 6.18 -7.44
CA ARG A 101 -14.20 5.49 -6.18
C ARG A 101 -13.92 3.98 -6.26
N ALA A 102 -13.61 3.37 -5.12
CA ALA A 102 -13.46 1.91 -4.97
C ALA A 102 -12.59 1.23 -6.05
N LEU A 103 -11.51 1.90 -6.49
CA LEU A 103 -10.63 1.34 -7.51
C LEU A 103 -10.03 0.01 -7.01
N PRO A 104 -10.06 -1.05 -7.83
CA PRO A 104 -9.41 -2.31 -7.52
C PRO A 104 -7.92 -2.12 -7.25
N HIS A 105 -7.32 -3.04 -6.50
CA HIS A 105 -5.88 -3.07 -6.20
C HIS A 105 -5.34 -1.94 -5.31
N ASN A 106 -6.17 -1.04 -4.81
CA ASN A 106 -5.74 -0.03 -3.84
C ASN A 106 -5.33 -0.66 -2.50
N VAL A 107 -4.03 -0.61 -2.19
CA VAL A 107 -3.46 -1.25 -0.99
C VAL A 107 -3.99 -0.65 0.32
N THR A 108 -4.32 0.64 0.34
CA THR A 108 -4.86 1.31 1.53
C THR A 108 -6.30 0.89 1.80
N ILE A 109 -7.13 0.77 0.75
CA ILE A 109 -8.50 0.24 0.89
C ILE A 109 -8.45 -1.22 1.36
N LYS A 110 -7.59 -2.05 0.76
CA LYS A 110 -7.42 -3.45 1.17
C LYS A 110 -7.00 -3.59 2.63
N MET A 111 -6.08 -2.75 3.09
CA MET A 111 -5.68 -2.72 4.49
C MET A 111 -6.86 -2.37 5.42
N GLY A 112 -7.64 -1.34 5.08
CA GLY A 112 -8.81 -0.95 5.87
C GLY A 112 -9.87 -2.06 5.94
N LEU A 113 -10.15 -2.73 4.83
CA LEU A 113 -11.06 -3.88 4.79
C LEU A 113 -10.51 -5.07 5.60
N ALA A 114 -9.19 -5.32 5.55
CA ALA A 114 -8.56 -6.37 6.35
C ALA A 114 -8.59 -6.07 7.86
N MET A 115 -8.36 -4.81 8.26
CA MET A 115 -8.54 -4.37 9.65
C MET A 115 -9.99 -4.54 10.10
N TYR A 116 -10.94 -4.16 9.24
CA TYR A 116 -12.36 -4.34 9.54
C TYR A 116 -12.71 -5.82 9.70
N HIS A 117 -12.19 -6.70 8.83
CA HIS A 117 -12.38 -8.14 8.96
C HIS A 117 -11.85 -8.67 10.30
N LEU A 118 -10.64 -8.28 10.71
CA LEU A 118 -10.10 -8.63 12.03
C LEU A 118 -11.01 -8.15 13.17
N ALA A 119 -11.53 -6.92 13.08
CA ALA A 119 -12.42 -6.36 14.08
C ALA A 119 -13.77 -7.09 14.21
N ARG A 120 -14.13 -7.98 13.27
CA ARG A 120 -15.36 -8.79 13.34
C ARG A 120 -15.20 -10.11 14.12
N PHE A 121 -13.98 -10.51 14.45
CA PHE A 121 -13.73 -11.69 15.26
C PHE A 121 -14.15 -11.45 16.71
N GLU A 122 -14.78 -12.46 17.34
CA GLU A 122 -15.22 -12.39 18.73
C GLU A 122 -14.04 -12.20 19.70
N GLU A 123 -12.85 -12.64 19.33
CA GLU A 123 -11.60 -12.43 20.07
C GLU A 123 -11.31 -10.95 20.33
N ILE A 124 -11.67 -10.06 19.39
CA ILE A 124 -11.48 -8.61 19.53
C ILE A 124 -12.46 -8.02 20.54
N SER A 125 -13.69 -8.54 20.64
CA SER A 125 -14.68 -8.06 21.61
C SER A 125 -14.60 -8.76 22.97
N ALA A 126 -14.04 -9.97 23.02
CA ALA A 126 -13.94 -10.79 24.22
C ALA A 126 -12.77 -10.42 25.14
N CYS A 127 -11.74 -9.73 24.64
CA CYS A 127 -10.64 -9.24 25.47
C CYS A 127 -11.06 -8.00 26.26
N ALA A 128 -10.69 -7.91 27.53
CA ALA A 128 -11.00 -6.76 28.38
C ALA A 128 -10.05 -5.57 28.14
N SER A 129 -8.87 -5.81 27.56
CA SER A 129 -7.86 -4.78 27.29
C SER A 129 -6.88 -5.23 26.20
N GLY A 130 -6.17 -4.26 25.62
CA GLY A 130 -5.05 -4.54 24.71
C GLY A 130 -3.91 -5.36 25.32
N GLU A 131 -3.70 -5.29 26.64
CA GLU A 131 -2.67 -6.09 27.32
C GLU A 131 -3.06 -7.57 27.43
N GLU A 132 -4.32 -7.85 27.75
CA GLU A 132 -4.86 -9.21 27.72
C GLU A 132 -4.77 -9.78 26.31
N PHE A 133 -5.17 -8.99 25.31
CA PHE A 133 -5.09 -9.36 23.91
C PHE A 133 -3.64 -9.72 23.51
N ALA A 134 -2.68 -8.86 23.83
CA ALA A 134 -1.27 -9.10 23.53
C ALA A 134 -0.72 -10.35 24.23
N SER A 135 -1.10 -10.59 25.48
CA SER A 135 -0.71 -11.80 26.23
C SER A 135 -1.26 -13.08 25.60
N LYS A 136 -2.57 -13.12 25.29
CA LYS A 136 -3.20 -14.27 24.61
C LYS A 136 -2.61 -14.50 23.22
N LEU A 137 -2.36 -13.43 22.46
CA LEU A 137 -1.74 -13.53 21.14
C LEU A 137 -0.33 -14.12 21.22
N LYS A 138 0.48 -13.67 22.19
CA LYS A 138 1.84 -14.20 22.42
C LYS A 138 1.81 -15.68 22.80
N ALA A 139 0.83 -16.10 23.60
CA ALA A 139 0.60 -17.50 23.94
C ALA A 139 -0.08 -18.29 22.80
N ARG A 140 -0.44 -17.65 21.69
CA ARG A 140 -1.23 -18.18 20.58
C ARG A 140 -2.53 -18.86 21.07
N ALA A 141 -3.16 -18.26 22.08
CA ALA A 141 -4.33 -18.79 22.79
C ALA A 141 -5.69 -18.31 22.22
N PHE A 142 -5.73 -17.98 20.93
CA PHE A 142 -6.95 -17.64 20.19
C PHE A 142 -7.33 -18.77 19.22
N SER A 143 -8.49 -18.65 18.57
CA SER A 143 -8.90 -19.65 17.58
C SER A 143 -7.91 -19.73 16.40
N PRO A 144 -7.75 -20.91 15.77
CA PRO A 144 -6.94 -21.05 14.56
C PRO A 144 -7.35 -20.07 13.45
N GLU A 145 -8.65 -19.90 13.18
CA GLU A 145 -9.13 -18.92 12.19
C GLU A 145 -8.67 -17.49 12.51
N PHE A 146 -8.78 -17.03 13.75
CA PHE A 146 -8.32 -15.69 14.12
C PHE A 146 -6.81 -15.54 13.95
N LEU A 147 -6.03 -16.53 14.39
CA LEU A 147 -4.57 -16.49 14.29
C LEU A 147 -4.11 -16.48 12.83
N GLU A 148 -4.77 -17.23 11.94
CA GLU A 148 -4.50 -17.21 10.49
C GLU A 148 -4.79 -15.83 9.89
N ALA A 149 -5.97 -15.27 10.14
CA ALA A 149 -6.33 -13.94 9.66
C ALA A 149 -5.39 -12.85 10.19
N TRP A 150 -5.01 -12.95 11.47
CA TRP A 150 -4.08 -12.04 12.13
C TRP A 150 -2.68 -12.13 11.52
N ASP A 151 -2.14 -13.34 11.35
CA ASP A 151 -0.80 -13.54 10.80
C ASP A 151 -0.74 -13.08 9.34
N ALA A 152 -1.80 -13.33 8.56
CA ALA A 152 -1.93 -12.80 7.21
C ALA A 152 -1.94 -11.27 7.18
N PHE A 153 -2.68 -10.62 8.10
CA PHE A 153 -2.68 -9.16 8.23
C PHE A 153 -1.30 -8.63 8.63
N MET A 154 -0.65 -9.23 9.62
CA MET A 154 0.66 -8.77 10.10
C MET A 154 1.76 -8.98 9.06
N ASN A 155 1.71 -10.06 8.28
CA ASN A 155 2.61 -10.26 7.18
C ASN A 155 2.44 -9.18 6.09
N ALA A 156 1.20 -8.83 5.75
CA ALA A 156 0.92 -7.85 4.70
C ALA A 156 1.09 -6.39 5.15
N TYR A 157 0.69 -6.06 6.37
CA TYR A 157 0.50 -4.69 6.86
C TYR A 157 1.11 -4.41 8.23
N GLY A 158 1.78 -5.39 8.86
CA GLY A 158 2.45 -5.18 10.15
C GLY A 158 3.52 -4.09 10.11
N CYS A 159 4.13 -3.84 8.94
CA CYS A 159 5.08 -2.76 8.70
C CYS A 159 4.48 -1.34 8.73
N ARG A 160 3.14 -1.22 8.79
CA ARG A 160 2.42 0.07 8.79
C ARG A 160 2.30 0.62 10.22
N SER A 161 2.12 1.92 10.32
CA SER A 161 1.81 2.62 11.58
C SER A 161 1.46 4.10 11.36
N PRO A 162 0.93 4.79 12.37
CA PRO A 162 1.06 6.24 12.44
C PRO A 162 2.54 6.64 12.32
N MET A 163 2.82 7.72 11.58
CA MET A 163 4.18 8.23 11.33
C MET A 163 5.15 7.20 10.72
N GLU A 164 4.65 6.23 9.94
CA GLU A 164 5.45 5.13 9.35
C GLU A 164 6.67 5.53 8.49
N MET A 165 6.75 6.80 8.06
CA MET A 165 7.91 7.31 7.32
C MET A 165 9.12 7.56 8.23
N ASP A 166 8.88 7.73 9.54
CA ASP A 166 9.91 7.84 10.55
C ASP A 166 10.37 6.43 10.96
N PRO A 167 11.66 6.07 10.80
CA PRO A 167 12.18 4.80 11.28
C PRO A 167 12.14 4.66 12.80
N ALA A 168 12.09 5.76 13.56
CA ALA A 168 11.96 5.74 15.01
C ALA A 168 10.53 5.40 15.48
N ALA A 169 9.52 5.60 14.63
CA ALA A 169 8.14 5.29 14.96
C ALA A 169 7.91 3.77 15.07
N PRO A 170 7.27 3.27 16.14
CA PRO A 170 6.97 1.85 16.29
C PRO A 170 5.87 1.39 15.33
N ARG A 171 5.97 0.15 14.87
CA ARG A 171 5.04 -0.51 13.94
C ARG A 171 3.88 -1.18 14.66
N PHE A 172 2.85 -1.59 13.92
CA PHE A 172 1.69 -2.28 14.50
C PHE A 172 2.08 -3.53 15.32
N TYR A 173 3.05 -4.32 14.85
CA TYR A 173 3.50 -5.52 15.57
C TYR A 173 4.25 -5.20 16.88
N GLU A 174 4.74 -3.96 17.07
CA GLU A 174 5.46 -3.53 18.27
C GLU A 174 4.52 -2.92 19.34
N ARG A 175 3.35 -2.43 18.93
CA ARG A 175 2.36 -1.80 19.82
C ARG A 175 1.02 -2.49 19.78
N LEU A 176 1.05 -3.80 20.04
CA LEU A 176 -0.14 -4.66 20.02
C LEU A 176 -1.31 -4.12 20.85
N PRO A 177 -1.12 -3.63 22.10
CA PRO A 177 -2.24 -3.08 22.86
C PRO A 177 -2.89 -1.87 22.17
N LEU A 178 -2.10 -0.95 21.61
CA LEU A 178 -2.63 0.22 20.93
C LEU A 178 -3.32 -0.15 19.60
N PHE A 179 -2.76 -1.08 18.84
CA PHE A 179 -3.37 -1.55 17.61
C PHE A 179 -4.68 -2.29 17.89
N TYR A 180 -4.74 -3.07 18.98
CA TYR A 180 -5.98 -3.67 19.47
C TYR A 180 -7.05 -2.62 19.75
N GLU A 181 -6.74 -1.50 20.42
CA GLU A 181 -7.75 -0.45 20.69
C GLU A 181 -8.34 0.14 19.40
N GLN A 182 -7.56 0.19 18.31
CA GLN A 182 -8.07 0.60 17.00
C GLN A 182 -9.07 -0.43 16.44
N LEU A 183 -8.75 -1.72 16.53
CA LEU A 183 -9.66 -2.79 16.12
C LEU A 183 -10.91 -2.85 16.99
N ARG A 184 -10.77 -2.64 18.31
CA ARG A 184 -11.88 -2.59 19.25
C ARG A 184 -12.84 -1.44 18.92
N THR A 185 -12.29 -0.26 18.63
CA THR A 185 -13.07 0.90 18.17
C THR A 185 -13.83 0.59 16.88
N MET A 186 -13.22 -0.12 15.93
CA MET A 186 -13.91 -0.57 14.72
C MET A 186 -14.99 -1.61 15.00
N ALA A 187 -14.75 -2.53 15.94
CA ALA A 187 -15.70 -3.57 16.33
C ALA A 187 -16.96 -3.00 16.98
N ASP A 188 -16.80 -1.97 17.81
CA ASP A 188 -17.89 -1.30 18.54
C ASP A 188 -18.69 -0.34 17.68
N ASN A 189 -18.19 0.03 16.50
CA ASN A 189 -18.95 0.83 15.56
C ASN A 189 -20.05 -0.02 14.91
N THR A 190 -21.29 0.17 15.37
CA THR A 190 -22.48 -0.51 14.83
C THR A 190 -23.24 0.33 13.79
N ASP A 191 -22.75 1.52 13.43
CA ASP A 191 -23.39 2.33 12.41
C ASP A 191 -23.23 1.68 11.03
N ALA A 192 -24.35 1.21 10.48
CA ALA A 192 -24.38 0.55 9.18
C ALA A 192 -23.87 1.47 8.05
N GLU A 193 -24.02 2.79 8.18
CA GLU A 193 -23.52 3.76 7.19
C GLU A 193 -22.01 3.96 7.25
N GLN A 194 -21.37 3.57 8.36
CA GLN A 194 -19.92 3.63 8.57
C GLN A 194 -19.22 2.27 8.37
N ASN A 195 -19.95 1.25 7.94
CA ASN A 195 -19.40 -0.07 7.67
C ASN A 195 -18.44 -0.02 6.46
N PRO A 196 -17.12 -0.27 6.64
CA PRO A 196 -16.14 -0.17 5.55
C PRO A 196 -16.43 -1.10 4.36
N GLN A 197 -16.94 -2.31 4.63
CA GLN A 197 -17.31 -3.27 3.59
C GLN A 197 -18.51 -2.77 2.78
N ALA A 198 -19.58 -2.33 3.46
CA ALA A 198 -20.77 -1.80 2.80
C ALA A 198 -20.46 -0.50 2.01
N ILE A 199 -19.62 0.38 2.56
CA ILE A 199 -19.14 1.59 1.86
C ILE A 199 -18.40 1.19 0.58
N TYR A 200 -17.52 0.19 0.64
CA TYR A 200 -16.76 -0.28 -0.51
C TYR A 200 -17.67 -0.89 -1.60
N GLU A 201 -18.63 -1.72 -1.20
CA GLU A 201 -19.60 -2.33 -2.10
C GLU A 201 -20.51 -1.28 -2.76
N ARG A 202 -21.07 -0.36 -1.98
CA ARG A 202 -21.87 0.77 -2.50
C ARG A 202 -21.06 1.62 -3.47
N ALA A 203 -19.83 1.98 -3.11
CA ALA A 203 -18.95 2.75 -3.97
C ALA A 203 -18.56 2.02 -5.26
N THR A 204 -18.50 0.68 -5.22
CA THR A 204 -18.28 -0.16 -6.40
C THR A 204 -19.50 -0.12 -7.33
N ALA A 205 -20.71 -0.29 -6.79
CA ALA A 205 -21.94 -0.20 -7.55
C ALA A 205 -22.16 1.20 -8.14
N GLU A 206 -21.89 2.27 -7.38
CA GLU A 206 -21.93 3.66 -7.85
C GLU A 206 -20.99 3.90 -9.04
N ARG A 207 -19.77 3.35 -8.98
CA ARG A 207 -18.80 3.43 -10.07
C ARG A 207 -19.30 2.73 -11.33
N GLU A 208 -19.90 1.55 -11.19
CA GLU A 208 -20.43 0.77 -12.31
C GLU A 208 -21.63 1.47 -12.96
N ALA A 209 -22.57 1.97 -12.16
CA ALA A 209 -23.69 2.77 -12.65
C ALA A 209 -23.24 4.05 -13.37
N ALA A 210 -22.25 4.76 -12.82
CA ALA A 210 -21.68 5.94 -13.45
C ALA A 210 -20.97 5.60 -14.78
N TYR A 211 -20.29 4.45 -14.86
CA TYR A 211 -19.71 3.98 -16.11
C TYR A 211 -20.79 3.76 -17.19
N ASP A 212 -21.88 3.06 -16.85
CA ASP A 212 -22.96 2.78 -17.79
C ASP A 212 -23.64 4.07 -18.28
N ALA A 213 -23.92 5.02 -17.39
CA ALA A 213 -24.49 6.31 -17.75
C ALA A 213 -23.57 7.12 -18.68
N LEU A 214 -22.27 7.17 -18.37
CA LEU A 214 -21.29 7.88 -19.18
C LEU A 214 -21.03 7.18 -20.53
N LEU A 215 -21.15 5.84 -20.57
CA LEU A 215 -21.04 5.08 -21.80
C LEU A 215 -22.16 5.46 -22.78
N GLN A 216 -23.41 5.53 -22.31
CA GLN A 216 -24.56 5.95 -23.13
C GLN A 216 -24.38 7.37 -23.69
N VAL A 217 -23.83 8.29 -22.88
CA VAL A 217 -23.48 9.65 -23.35
C VAL A 217 -22.38 9.58 -24.42
N ALA A 218 -21.34 8.78 -24.20
CA ALA A 218 -20.24 8.63 -25.15
C ALA A 218 -20.69 7.99 -26.48
N GLU A 219 -21.68 7.09 -26.46
CA GLU A 219 -22.30 6.48 -27.64
C GLU A 219 -23.07 7.50 -28.48
N ARG A 220 -23.82 8.41 -27.83
CA ARG A 220 -24.48 9.54 -28.51
C ARG A 220 -23.49 10.49 -29.18
N LYS A 221 -22.27 10.60 -28.65
CA LYS A 221 -21.16 11.35 -29.29
C LYS A 221 -20.48 10.58 -30.45
N GLY A 222 -20.88 9.34 -30.69
CA GLY A 222 -20.43 8.49 -31.80
C GLY A 222 -19.57 7.31 -31.38
N LYS A 223 -19.62 6.22 -32.18
CA LYS A 223 -18.95 4.92 -31.90
C LYS A 223 -17.46 5.05 -31.54
N ARG A 224 -16.72 5.96 -32.18
CA ARG A 224 -15.30 6.18 -31.89
C ARG A 224 -15.07 6.75 -30.48
N LYS A 225 -15.94 7.64 -30.01
CA LYS A 225 -15.86 8.26 -28.68
C LYS A 225 -16.21 7.24 -27.60
N ALA A 226 -17.26 6.45 -27.78
CA ALA A 226 -17.61 5.34 -26.89
C ALA A 226 -16.46 4.32 -26.74
N LYS A 227 -15.86 3.89 -27.87
CA LYS A 227 -14.70 2.98 -27.85
C LYS A 227 -13.49 3.58 -27.13
N GLN A 228 -13.25 4.89 -27.27
CA GLN A 228 -12.18 5.58 -26.56
C GLN A 228 -12.46 5.64 -25.06
N PHE A 229 -13.69 5.99 -24.67
CA PHE A 229 -14.13 6.01 -23.27
C PHE A 229 -13.92 4.65 -22.59
N ALA A 230 -14.44 3.58 -23.18
CA ALA A 230 -14.31 2.24 -22.62
C ALA A 230 -12.83 1.82 -22.43
N ARG A 231 -11.97 2.15 -23.40
CA ARG A 231 -10.52 1.87 -23.31
C ARG A 231 -9.81 2.65 -22.22
N ASP A 232 -10.07 3.96 -22.14
CA ASP A 232 -9.49 4.80 -21.09
C ASP A 232 -10.04 4.37 -19.71
N TYR A 233 -11.31 3.98 -19.62
CA TYR A 233 -11.90 3.50 -18.37
C TYR A 233 -11.25 2.19 -17.89
N VAL A 234 -11.06 1.21 -18.78
CA VAL A 234 -10.32 -0.02 -18.45
C VAL A 234 -8.91 0.32 -17.95
N THR A 235 -8.20 1.21 -18.64
CA THR A 235 -6.85 1.66 -18.21
C THR A 235 -6.89 2.31 -16.82
N TRP A 236 -7.91 3.14 -16.55
CA TRP A 236 -8.08 3.79 -15.26
C TRP A 236 -8.40 2.81 -14.14
N VAL A 237 -9.33 1.88 -14.34
CA VAL A 237 -9.73 0.89 -13.32
C VAL A 237 -8.60 -0.09 -13.04
N ASP A 238 -7.94 -0.60 -14.08
CA ASP A 238 -6.89 -1.61 -13.93
C ASP A 238 -5.61 -1.06 -13.31
N LEU A 239 -5.26 0.21 -13.59
CA LEU A 239 -3.97 0.78 -13.18
C LEU A 239 -4.09 1.82 -12.06
N GLY A 240 -5.23 2.50 -11.95
CA GLY A 240 -5.41 3.66 -11.07
C GLY A 240 -5.32 3.32 -9.57
N GLY A 241 -5.70 2.11 -9.17
CA GLY A 241 -5.61 1.70 -7.77
C GLY A 241 -4.19 1.49 -7.26
N TYR A 242 -3.21 1.26 -8.15
CA TYR A 242 -1.80 1.11 -7.77
C TYR A 242 -1.12 2.43 -7.38
N ARG A 243 -1.82 3.57 -7.48
CA ARG A 243 -1.25 4.89 -7.12
C ARG A 243 -0.76 4.99 -5.67
N GLU A 244 -1.29 4.16 -4.77
CA GLU A 244 -0.90 4.09 -3.35
C GLU A 244 0.25 3.11 -3.09
N THR A 245 0.60 2.26 -4.06
CA THR A 245 1.62 1.22 -3.91
C THR A 245 3.02 1.75 -3.57
N PRO A 246 3.52 2.88 -4.11
CA PRO A 246 4.85 3.37 -3.74
C PRO A 246 4.95 3.70 -2.26
N LYS A 247 3.91 4.32 -1.69
CA LYS A 247 3.89 4.67 -0.28
C LYS A 247 3.98 3.41 0.59
N TYR A 248 3.28 2.35 0.20
CA TYR A 248 3.36 1.06 0.88
C TYR A 248 4.78 0.49 0.87
N TYR A 249 5.46 0.49 -0.28
CA TYR A 249 6.84 0.00 -0.35
C TYR A 249 7.81 0.89 0.44
N ILE A 250 7.65 2.21 0.43
CA ILE A 250 8.46 3.08 1.30
C ILE A 250 8.26 2.70 2.77
N SER A 251 7.03 2.50 3.24
CA SER A 251 6.76 2.02 4.61
C SER A 251 7.44 0.69 4.91
N LEU A 252 7.40 -0.26 3.96
CA LEU A 252 8.07 -1.56 4.09
C LEU A 252 9.60 -1.39 4.21
N LEU A 253 10.20 -0.56 3.36
CA LEU A 253 11.63 -0.27 3.41
C LEU A 253 12.03 0.40 4.74
N THR A 254 11.21 1.32 5.25
CA THR A 254 11.44 1.95 6.55
C THR A 254 11.34 0.93 7.69
N ASP A 255 10.41 -0.03 7.64
CA ASP A 255 10.35 -1.15 8.61
C ASP A 255 11.56 -2.09 8.50
N MET A 256 11.99 -2.44 7.28
CA MET A 256 13.19 -3.26 7.07
C MET A 256 14.44 -2.60 7.69
N PHE A 257 14.62 -1.29 7.44
CA PHE A 257 15.68 -0.51 8.05
C PHE A 257 15.57 -0.49 9.58
N ARG A 258 14.36 -0.22 10.10
CA ARG A 258 14.08 -0.21 11.55
C ARG A 258 14.46 -1.55 12.21
N ARG A 259 14.03 -2.68 11.64
CA ARG A 259 14.36 -4.02 12.15
C ARG A 259 15.87 -4.23 12.20
N ARG A 260 16.58 -3.90 11.11
CA ARG A 260 18.04 -4.02 11.05
C ARG A 260 18.73 -3.19 12.15
N VAL A 261 18.36 -1.93 12.31
CA VAL A 261 19.02 -1.07 13.30
C VAL A 261 18.68 -1.46 14.73
N LEU A 262 17.45 -1.91 15.02
CA LEU A 262 17.09 -2.40 16.35
C LEU A 262 17.79 -3.72 16.71
N GLU A 263 18.01 -4.61 15.74
CA GLU A 263 18.83 -5.81 15.94
C GLU A 263 20.27 -5.45 16.34
N ILE A 264 20.89 -4.52 15.61
CA ILE A 264 22.23 -4.00 15.94
C ILE A 264 22.22 -3.33 17.32
N ALA A 265 21.21 -2.50 17.60
CA ALA A 265 21.11 -1.75 18.84
C ALA A 265 21.04 -2.66 20.08
N ARG A 266 20.38 -3.82 19.98
CA ARG A 266 20.38 -4.82 21.06
C ARG A 266 21.79 -5.28 21.41
N SER A 267 22.64 -5.56 20.41
CA SER A 267 24.04 -5.92 20.65
C SER A 267 24.85 -4.77 21.26
N LEU A 268 24.53 -3.51 20.92
CA LEU A 268 25.15 -2.34 21.54
C LEU A 268 24.72 -2.15 23.00
N VAL A 269 23.47 -2.47 23.34
CA VAL A 269 22.98 -2.50 24.72
C VAL A 269 23.69 -3.61 25.52
N ASP A 270 23.81 -4.81 24.96
CA ASP A 270 24.54 -5.92 25.59
C ASP A 270 26.02 -5.57 25.86
N ALA A 271 26.61 -4.73 24.99
CA ALA A 271 27.97 -4.20 25.15
C ALA A 271 28.07 -2.97 26.07
N GLY A 272 26.97 -2.50 26.67
CA GLY A 272 26.93 -1.33 27.55
C GLY A 272 27.19 0.01 26.84
N ARG A 273 26.97 0.07 25.52
CA ARG A 273 27.19 1.27 24.69
C ARG A 273 25.93 2.10 24.48
N LEU A 274 24.77 1.48 24.64
CA LEU A 274 23.46 2.13 24.68
C LEU A 274 22.73 1.66 25.95
N ASP A 275 21.87 2.50 26.50
CA ASP A 275 21.02 2.17 27.64
C ASP A 275 19.81 1.33 27.21
N HIS A 276 19.27 1.59 26.01
CA HIS A 276 18.13 0.86 25.43
C HIS A 276 18.16 0.93 23.89
N PRO A 277 17.57 -0.07 23.18
CA PRO A 277 17.71 -0.20 21.72
C PRO A 277 17.26 1.03 20.92
N GLU A 278 16.24 1.75 21.38
CA GLU A 278 15.66 2.88 20.66
C GLU A 278 16.58 4.11 20.58
N GLN A 279 17.60 4.22 21.45
CA GLN A 279 18.61 5.29 21.35
C GLN A 279 19.38 5.26 20.02
N VAL A 280 19.36 4.14 19.29
CA VAL A 280 19.97 4.05 17.96
C VAL A 280 19.40 5.09 16.98
N PHE A 281 18.16 5.54 17.18
CA PHE A 281 17.52 6.52 16.31
C PHE A 281 18.00 7.96 16.54
N ASP A 282 18.74 8.23 17.63
CA ASP A 282 19.40 9.52 17.87
C ASP A 282 20.73 9.65 17.09
N LEU A 283 21.21 8.55 16.49
CA LEU A 283 22.46 8.51 15.75
C LEU A 283 22.24 8.74 14.26
N HIS A 284 23.17 9.44 13.61
CA HIS A 284 23.26 9.34 12.15
C HIS A 284 23.77 7.95 11.75
N ILE A 285 23.33 7.47 10.58
CA ILE A 285 23.73 6.16 10.05
C ILE A 285 25.25 5.99 9.93
N ASP A 286 25.98 7.08 9.70
CA ASP A 286 27.46 7.06 9.68
C ASP A 286 28.09 6.89 11.05
N ASP A 287 27.49 7.49 12.09
CA ASP A 287 27.95 7.34 13.47
C ASP A 287 27.73 5.90 13.93
N LEU A 288 26.59 5.31 13.56
CA LEU A 288 26.31 3.90 13.83
C LEU A 288 27.33 2.99 13.15
N ASP A 289 27.56 3.15 11.85
CA ASP A 289 28.53 2.32 11.12
C ASP A 289 29.97 2.51 11.65
N ARG A 290 30.40 3.75 11.94
CA ARG A 290 31.70 4.00 12.59
C ARG A 290 31.80 3.38 13.97
N GLY A 291 30.70 3.36 14.71
CA GLY A 291 30.63 2.78 16.03
C GLY A 291 30.77 1.26 16.01
N LEU A 292 30.40 0.58 14.92
CA LEU A 292 30.45 -0.89 14.80
C LEU A 292 31.78 -1.42 14.26
N ALA A 293 32.60 -0.57 13.65
CA ALA A 293 33.94 -0.89 13.14
C ALA A 293 34.98 -0.97 14.27
#